data_AF-A0A2D2B0G2-F1
#
_entry.id   AF-A0A2D2B0G2-F1
#
_cell.length_a   1.000
_cell.length_b   1.000
_cell.length_c   1.000
_cell.angle_alpha   90.00
_cell.angle_beta   90.00
_cell.angle_gamma   90.00
#
_symmetry.space_group_name_H-M   'P 1'
#
loop_
_entity.id
_entity.type
_entity.pdbx_description
1 polymer ?
#
loop_
_entity_poly.entity_id
_entity_poly.type
_entity_poly.pdbx_seq_one_letter_code
_entity_poly.pdbx_strand_id
1 'polypeptide(L)'
;MKVEWSELAETDLDLHVRFMAAADISTALRIEDRILEAVGHLRDMPRMGRASVVVGLRELVIGGTPFIAVYRIETARVLIVRLLHGAQLWP
;
A
#
# COMPACT_ATOMS: atom_id res chain seq x y z
N MET A 1 -13.57 -9.83 1.21
CA MET A 1 -13.95 -8.48 0.69
C MET A 1 -13.16 -8.16 -0.55
N LYS A 2 -13.66 -7.34 -1.49
CA LYS A 2 -12.81 -6.92 -2.63
C LYS A 2 -11.75 -5.93 -2.14
N VAL A 3 -10.53 -6.01 -2.66
CA VAL A 3 -9.51 -4.97 -2.46
C VAL A 3 -9.45 -4.14 -3.73
N GLU A 4 -9.58 -2.82 -3.59
CA GLU A 4 -9.55 -1.86 -4.69
C GLU A 4 -8.53 -0.77 -4.38
N TRP A 5 -7.95 -0.21 -5.42
CA TRP A 5 -6.98 0.87 -5.33
C TRP A 5 -7.63 2.16 -5.81
N SER A 6 -7.32 3.28 -5.16
CA SER A 6 -7.60 4.60 -5.71
C SER A 6 -6.63 4.89 -6.85
N GLU A 7 -7.00 5.81 -7.75
CA GLU A 7 -6.11 6.29 -8.80
C GLU A 7 -4.79 6.86 -8.23
N LEU A 8 -4.85 7.50 -7.06
CA LEU A 8 -3.66 8.00 -6.37
C LEU A 8 -2.77 6.85 -5.87
N ALA A 9 -3.34 5.78 -5.33
CA ALA A 9 -2.57 4.64 -4.86
C ALA A 9 -1.92 3.86 -6.01
N GLU A 10 -2.61 3.74 -7.15
CA GLU A 10 -2.04 3.17 -8.38
C GLU A 10 -0.89 4.03 -8.90
N THR A 11 -1.07 5.35 -8.90
CA THR A 11 -0.02 6.31 -9.29
C THR A 11 1.19 6.23 -8.34
N ASP A 12 0.96 6.15 -7.03
CA ASP A 12 2.02 5.98 -6.03
C ASP A 12 2.84 4.72 -6.32
N LEU A 13 2.17 3.57 -6.55
CA LEU A 13 2.82 2.31 -6.86
C LEU A 13 3.67 2.40 -8.13
N ASP A 14 3.10 2.91 -9.23
CA ASP A 14 3.81 3.07 -10.51
C ASP A 14 5.05 3.96 -10.37
N LEU A 15 4.91 5.11 -9.70
CA LEU A 15 6.04 6.04 -9.48
C LEU A 15 7.16 5.39 -8.66
N HIS A 16 6.82 4.66 -7.60
CA HIS A 16 7.81 3.99 -6.76
C HIS A 16 8.52 2.86 -7.50
N VAL A 17 7.76 2.00 -8.19
CA VAL A 17 8.32 0.88 -8.96
C VAL A 17 9.25 1.41 -10.05
N ARG A 18 8.83 2.43 -10.80
CA ARG A 18 9.69 3.06 -11.83
C ARG A 18 10.96 3.68 -11.25
N PHE A 19 10.84 4.38 -10.12
CA PHE A 19 11.99 4.99 -9.45
C PHE A 19 13.01 3.93 -9.02
N MET A 20 12.57 2.82 -8.41
CA MET A 20 13.45 1.73 -7.99
C MET A 20 14.03 0.99 -9.20
N ALA A 21 13.22 0.75 -10.24
CA ALA A 21 13.62 0.02 -11.44
C ALA A 21 14.72 0.74 -12.24
N ALA A 22 14.81 2.07 -12.14
CA ALA A 22 15.89 2.84 -12.72
C ALA A 22 17.27 2.49 -12.12
N ALA A 23 17.31 1.96 -10.89
CA ALA A 23 18.53 1.50 -10.23
C ALA A 23 18.69 -0.04 -10.31
N ASP A 24 17.63 -0.79 -10.01
CA ASP A 24 17.62 -2.26 -10.06
C ASP A 24 16.19 -2.78 -10.27
N ILE A 25 15.92 -3.29 -11.48
CA ILE A 25 14.61 -3.83 -11.85
C ILE A 25 14.22 -5.08 -11.06
N SER A 26 15.18 -5.93 -10.69
CA SER A 26 14.90 -7.15 -9.93
C SER A 26 14.44 -6.81 -8.52
N THR A 27 15.08 -5.81 -7.91
CA THR A 27 14.66 -5.30 -6.60
C THR A 27 13.28 -4.63 -6.66
N ALA A 28 13.01 -3.86 -7.72
CA ALA A 28 11.71 -3.21 -7.90
C ALA A 28 10.55 -4.22 -7.96
N LEU A 29 10.68 -5.26 -8.80
CA LEU A 29 9.67 -6.30 -8.93
C LEU A 29 9.44 -7.07 -7.62
N ARG A 30 10.52 -7.42 -6.91
CA ARG A 30 10.41 -8.11 -5.61
C ARG A 30 9.67 -7.26 -4.57
N ILE A 31 9.87 -5.94 -4.59
CA ILE A 31 9.18 -5.03 -3.67
C ILE A 31 7.71 -4.88 -4.08
N GLU A 32 7.42 -4.75 -5.37
CA GLU A 32 6.05 -4.72 -5.90
C GLU A 32 5.27 -5.98 -5.50
N ASP A 33 5.82 -7.17 -5.73
CA ASP A 33 5.20 -8.44 -5.33
C ASP A 33 4.88 -8.46 -3.84
N ARG A 34 5.80 -7.97 -3.01
CA ARG A 34 5.63 -7.91 -1.56
C ARG A 34 4.51 -6.96 -1.14
N ILE A 35 4.36 -5.84 -1.84
CA ILE A 35 3.27 -4.88 -1.63
C ILE A 35 1.93 -5.53 -2.00
N LEU A 36 1.85 -6.14 -3.18
CA LEU A 36 0.62 -6.77 -3.67
C LEU A 36 0.19 -7.95 -2.79
N GLU A 37 1.13 -8.77 -2.33
CA GLU A 37 0.89 -9.87 -1.38
C GLU A 37 0.30 -9.33 -0.06
N ALA A 38 0.96 -8.33 0.55
CA ALA A 38 0.54 -7.75 1.81
C ALA A 38 -0.85 -7.10 1.71
N VAL A 39 -1.10 -6.35 0.64
CA VAL A 39 -2.40 -5.74 0.36
C VAL A 39 -3.48 -6.80 0.10
N GLY A 40 -3.12 -7.90 -0.57
CA GLY A 40 -4.03 -9.03 -0.84
C GLY A 40 -4.60 -9.66 0.43
N HIS A 41 -3.82 -9.73 1.51
CA HIS A 41 -4.28 -10.24 2.81
C HIS A 41 -5.45 -9.43 3.41
N LEU A 42 -5.63 -8.17 3.02
CA LEU A 42 -6.73 -7.33 3.50
C LEU A 42 -8.11 -7.85 3.06
N ARG A 43 -8.17 -8.70 2.03
CA ARG A 43 -9.42 -9.37 1.62
C ARG A 43 -10.02 -10.19 2.76
N ASP A 44 -9.16 -10.86 3.53
CA ASP A 44 -9.50 -11.84 4.55
C ASP A 44 -9.32 -11.24 5.96
N MET A 45 -8.36 -10.33 6.11
CA MET A 45 -8.01 -9.69 7.39
C MET A 45 -8.01 -8.16 7.29
N PRO A 46 -9.15 -7.51 6.94
CA PRO A 46 -9.22 -6.08 6.68
C PRO A 46 -8.83 -5.21 7.88
N ARG A 47 -8.89 -5.75 9.11
CA ARG A 47 -8.56 -5.02 10.35
C ARG A 47 -7.11 -5.19 10.82
N MET A 48 -6.25 -5.90 10.07
CA MET A 48 -4.86 -6.16 10.46
C MET A 48 -3.97 -4.90 10.50
N GLY A 49 -4.30 -3.89 9.70
CA GLY A 49 -3.65 -2.59 9.75
C GLY A 49 -4.03 -1.80 11.00
N ARG A 50 -3.07 -1.02 11.50
CA ARG A 50 -3.24 -0.14 12.66
C ARG A 50 -4.24 0.96 12.33
N ALA A 51 -5.08 1.34 13.28
CA ALA A 51 -5.93 2.53 13.12
C ALA A 51 -5.04 3.78 12.97
N SER A 52 -5.31 4.62 11.97
CA SER A 52 -4.60 5.88 11.79
C SER A 52 -5.17 6.96 12.73
N VAL A 53 -4.43 8.06 12.88
CA VAL A 53 -4.92 9.28 13.54
C VAL A 53 -6.05 9.93 12.75
N VAL A 54 -6.07 9.72 11.43
CA VAL A 54 -7.16 10.18 10.56
C VAL A 54 -8.32 9.21 10.67
N VAL A 55 -9.47 9.72 11.12
CA VAL A 55 -10.68 8.92 11.35
C VAL A 55 -11.09 8.16 10.08
N GLY A 56 -11.32 6.87 10.23
CA GLY A 56 -11.74 5.99 9.14
C GLY A 56 -10.61 5.42 8.30
N LEU A 57 -9.36 5.85 8.51
CA LEU A 57 -8.18 5.29 7.85
C LEU A 57 -7.43 4.30 8.74
N ARG A 58 -6.73 3.38 8.07
CA ARG A 58 -5.86 2.38 8.66
C ARG A 58 -4.56 2.33 7.87
N GLU A 59 -3.51 1.93 8.56
CA GLU A 59 -2.16 1.84 8.02
C GLU A 59 -1.69 0.38 8.09
N LEU A 60 -1.41 -0.19 6.92
CA LEU A 60 -0.74 -1.48 6.80
C LEU A 60 0.75 -1.24 6.53
N VAL A 61 1.59 -1.53 7.52
CA VAL A 61 3.05 -1.55 7.34
C VAL A 61 3.44 -2.81 6.55
N ILE A 62 4.12 -2.63 5.42
CA ILE A 62 4.49 -3.73 4.52
C ILE A 62 5.88 -4.24 4.92
N GLY A 63 5.89 -5.30 5.73
CA GLY A 63 7.12 -5.86 6.32
C GLY A 63 8.18 -6.25 5.28
N GLY A 64 9.42 -5.81 5.53
CA GLY A 64 10.56 -6.00 4.62
C GLY A 64 10.65 -4.97 3.50
N THR A 65 9.81 -3.93 3.53
CA THR A 65 9.83 -2.81 2.59
C THR A 65 9.71 -1.50 3.36
N PRO A 66 10.10 -0.36 2.76
CA PRO A 66 9.86 0.95 3.36
C PRO A 66 8.43 1.46 3.15
N PHE A 67 7.47 0.63 2.71
CA PHE A 67 6.14 1.10 2.31
C PHE A 67 5.05 0.88 3.36
N ILE A 68 4.08 1.78 3.37
CA ILE A 68 2.86 1.75 4.17
C ILE A 68 1.67 1.95 3.23
N ALA A 69 0.74 1.00 3.21
CA ALA A 69 -0.53 1.17 2.52
C ALA A 69 -1.53 1.83 3.47
N VAL A 70 -2.01 3.02 3.10
CA VAL A 70 -3.09 3.72 3.81
C VAL A 70 -4.40 3.32 3.17
N TYR A 71 -5.33 2.79 3.95
CA TYR A 71 -6.56 2.23 3.44
C TYR A 71 -7.77 2.49 4.35
N ARG A 72 -8.97 2.26 3.83
CA ARG A 72 -10.20 2.25 4.63
C ARG A 72 -11.02 0.99 4.38
N ILE A 73 -11.80 0.62 5.38
CA ILE A 73 -12.74 -0.51 5.30
C ILE A 73 -14.13 0.06 5.02
N GLU A 74 -14.75 -0.37 3.93
CA GLU A 74 -16.14 -0.05 3.58
C GLU A 74 -17.00 -1.32 3.64
N THR A 75 -18.32 -1.19 3.45
CA THR A 75 -19.28 -2.31 3.64
C THR A 75 -18.93 -3.57 2.85
N ALA A 76 -18.39 -3.46 1.64
CA ALA A 76 -18.08 -4.61 0.76
C ALA A 76 -16.63 -4.66 0.25
N ARG A 77 -15.82 -3.64 0.55
CA ARG A 77 -14.46 -3.50 0.01
C ARG A 77 -13.48 -2.88 0.99
N VAL A 78 -12.21 -3.14 0.72
CA VAL A 78 -11.07 -2.39 1.26
C VAL A 78 -10.58 -1.49 0.14
N LEU A 79 -10.54 -0.18 0.38
CA LEU A 79 -10.02 0.79 -0.57
C LEU A 79 -8.63 1.24 -0.10
N ILE A 80 -7.60 0.95 -0.90
CA ILE A 80 -6.26 1.52 -0.73
C ILE A 80 -6.33 2.96 -1.21
N VAL A 81 -6.10 3.90 -0.29
CA VAL A 81 -6.23 5.34 -0.52
C VAL A 81 -4.91 5.91 -1.02
N ARG A 82 -3.78 5.51 -0.43
CA ARG A 82 -2.41 5.91 -0.79
C ARG A 82 -1.43 4.78 -0.50
N LEU A 83 -0.32 4.75 -1.23
CA LEU A 83 0.86 3.93 -0.91
C LEU A 83 2.03 4.86 -0.59
N LEU A 84 2.44 4.91 0.66
CA LEU A 84 3.42 5.87 1.14
C LEU A 84 4.76 5.20 1.41
N HIS A 85 5.85 5.86 1.05
CA HIS A 85 7.18 5.51 1.53
C HIS A 85 7.38 6.07 2.95
N GLY A 86 7.59 5.21 3.95
CA GLY A 86 7.60 5.53 5.38
C GLY A 86 8.73 6.45 5.84
N ALA A 87 9.77 6.64 5.02
CA ALA A 87 10.84 7.62 5.27
C ALA A 87 10.68 8.94 4.50
N GLN A 88 9.67 9.07 3.65
CA GLN A 88 9.43 10.29 2.88
C GLN A 88 8.30 11.11 3.51
N LEU A 89 8.53 12.42 3.65
CA LEU A 89 7.47 13.40 3.84
C LEU A 89 6.78 13.59 2.49
N TRP A 90 5.52 13.19 2.42
CA TRP A 90 4.68 13.43 1.25
C TRP A 90 4.09 14.85 1.33
N PRO A 91 4.07 15.62 0.23
CA PRO A 91 3.40 16.92 0.18
C PRO A 91 1.88 16.81 0.28
#